data_AF-A0A511UT49-F1
#
_entry.id   AF-A0A511UT49-F1
#
_cell.length_a   1.000
_cell.length_b   1.000
_cell.length_c   1.000
_cell.angle_alpha   90.00
_cell.angle_beta   90.00
_cell.angle_gamma   90.00
#
_symmetry.space_group_name_H-M   'P 1'
#
loop_
_entity.id
_entity.type
_entity.pdbx_description
1 polymer ?
#
loop_
_entity_poly.entity_id
_entity_poly.type
_entity_poly.pdbx_seq_one_letter_code
_entity_poly.pdbx_strand_id
1 'polypeptide(L)' 'MMEFLYFPNDKSEYIPAIITFAIFLIGAIVATIYFIKKSRKEEKEFDEQYMHVTVEKEEHASKK' A
#
# COMPACT_ATOMS: atom_id res chain seq x y z
N MET A 1 -14.75 32.91 1.62
CA MET A 1 -14.60 33.34 0.21
C MET A 1 -14.13 32.13 -0.55
N MET A 2 -14.83 31.69 -1.60
CA MET A 2 -14.31 30.62 -2.45
C MET A 2 -12.99 31.13 -3.03
N GLU A 3 -11.87 30.52 -2.62
CA GLU A 3 -10.62 30.60 -3.38
C GLU A 3 -10.94 30.02 -4.76
N PHE A 4 -11.18 30.93 -5.69
CA PHE A 4 -11.62 30.66 -7.04
C PHE A 4 -10.69 29.59 -7.62
N LEU A 5 -11.26 28.50 -8.13
CA LEU A 5 -10.53 27.60 -9.03
C LEU A 5 -10.05 28.45 -10.21
N TYR A 6 -8.83 28.98 -10.12
CA TYR A 6 -8.19 29.70 -11.21
C TYR A 6 -7.87 28.66 -12.27
N PHE A 7 -8.67 28.66 -13.31
CA PHE A 7 -8.41 27.87 -14.50
C PHE A 7 -7.62 28.75 -15.45
N PRO A 8 -6.31 28.52 -15.63
CA PRO A 8 -5.54 29.26 -16.61
C PRO A 8 -6.14 29.12 -18.01
N ASN A 9 -6.16 30.26 -18.71
CA ASN A 9 -6.65 30.33 -20.09
C ASN A 9 -5.76 29.53 -21.03
N ASP A 10 -4.46 29.46 -20.75
CA ASP A 10 -3.52 28.58 -21.43
C ASP A 10 -3.37 27.25 -20.68
N LYS A 11 -3.59 26.14 -21.40
CA LYS A 11 -3.46 24.79 -20.84
C LYS A 11 -2.02 24.44 -20.46
N SER A 12 -1.03 25.15 -21.00
CA SER A 12 0.38 24.94 -20.68
C SER A 12 0.70 25.21 -19.20
N GLU A 13 -0.07 26.10 -18.55
CA GLU A 13 0.11 26.43 -17.14
C GLU A 13 -0.26 25.26 -16.19
N TYR A 14 -0.96 24.22 -16.64
CA TYR A 14 -1.22 23.01 -15.85
C TYR A 14 -0.07 21.99 -15.89
N ILE A 15 0.89 22.14 -16.81
CA ILE A 15 2.00 21.19 -16.97
C ILE A 15 2.76 20.97 -15.64
N PRO A 16 3.11 22.02 -14.87
CA PRO A 16 3.77 21.83 -13.57
C PRO A 16 2.93 20.98 -12.60
N ALA A 17 1.63 21.23 -12.51
CA ALA A 17 0.73 20.48 -11.64
C ALA A 17 0.64 19.00 -12.03
N ILE A 18 0.56 18.70 -13.33
CA ILE A 18 0.52 17.33 -13.85
C ILE A 18 1.84 16.61 -13.55
N ILE A 19 2.98 17.28 -13.70
CA ILE A 19 4.30 16.69 -13.39
C ILE A 19 4.39 16.36 -11.90
N THR A 20 4.01 17.31 -11.02
CA THR A 20 4.00 17.08 -9.57
C THR A 20 3.09 15.91 -9.21
N PHE A 21 1.86 15.90 -9.75
CA PHE A 21 0.93 14.80 -9.54
C PHE A 21 1.48 13.46 -10.01
N ALA A 22 2.10 13.41 -11.19
CA ALA A 22 2.70 12.19 -11.74
C ALA A 22 3.81 11.65 -10.82
N ILE A 23 4.68 12.51 -10.28
CA ILE A 23 5.73 12.10 -9.35
C ILE A 23 5.13 11.46 -8.10
N PHE A 24 4.13 12.09 -7.48
CA PHE A 24 3.46 11.54 -6.30
C PHE A 24 2.71 10.25 -6.60
N LEU A 25 2.02 10.17 -7.75
CA LEU A 25 1.30 8.98 -8.16
C LEU A 25 2.25 7.79 -8.37
N ILE A 26 3.35 8.01 -9.08
CA ILE A 26 4.39 6.99 -9.26
C ILE A 26 4.97 6.58 -7.90
N GLY A 27 5.28 7.54 -7.03
CA GLY A 27 5.75 7.27 -5.68
C GLY A 27 4.79 6.40 -4.86
N ALA A 28 3.50 6.72 -4.90
CA ALA A 28 2.46 5.96 -4.19
C ALA A 28 2.32 4.53 -4.72
N ILE A 29 2.35 4.36 -6.04
CA ILE A 29 2.29 3.03 -6.68
C ILE A 29 3.51 2.20 -6.26
N VAL A 30 4.72 2.77 -6.35
CA VAL A 30 5.96 2.10 -5.98
C VAL A 30 5.95 1.72 -4.49
N ALA A 31 5.56 2.65 -3.62
CA ALA A 31 5.45 2.40 -2.19
C ALA A 31 4.46 1.25 -1.90
N THR A 32 3.27 1.30 -2.49
CA THR A 32 2.23 0.27 -2.30
C THR A 32 2.73 -1.11 -2.74
N ILE A 33 3.36 -1.20 -3.92
CA ILE A 33 3.94 -2.46 -4.40
C ILE A 33 5.05 -2.95 -3.47
N TYR A 34 5.91 -2.05 -2.98
CA TYR A 34 6.97 -2.38 -2.04
C TYR A 34 6.43 -2.95 -0.73
N PHE A 35 5.42 -2.30 -0.13
CA PHE A 35 4.77 -2.77 1.09
C PHE A 35 4.10 -4.13 0.91
N ILE A 36 3.36 -4.35 -0.19
CA ILE A 36 2.73 -5.65 -0.47
C ILE A 36 3.78 -6.75 -0.60
N LYS A 37 4.87 -6.50 -1.34
CA LYS A 37 5.94 -7.49 -1.50
C LYS A 37 6.64 -7.80 -0.17
N LYS A 38 6.85 -6.78 0.67
CA LYS A 38 7.46 -6.97 1.99
C LYS A 38 6.54 -7.77 2.91
N SER A 39 5.26 -7.41 2.96
CA SER A 39 4.24 -8.09 3.77
C SER A 39 4.10 -9.56 3.39
N ARG A 40 4.06 -9.89 2.09
CA ARG A 40 3.99 -11.29 1.64
C ARG A 40 5.22 -12.13 1.99
N LYS A 41 6.39 -11.49 2.16
CA LYS A 41 7.61 -12.18 2.61
C LYS A 41 7.56 -12.44 4.11
N GLU A 42 7.10 -11.46 4.87
CA GLU A 42 6.90 -11.59 6.31
C GLU A 42 5.82 -12.61 6.65
N GLU A 43 4.73 -12.66 5.88
CA GLU A 43 3.66 -13.65 6.03
C GLU A 43 4.19 -15.08 5.86
N LYS A 44 5.04 -15.33 4.85
CA LYS A 44 5.66 -16.65 4.66
C LYS A 44 6.62 -17.01 5.77
N GLU A 45 7.46 -16.08 6.19
CA GLU A 45 8.40 -16.29 7.30
C GLU A 45 7.64 -16.56 8.61
N PHE A 46 6.51 -15.89 8.81
CA PHE A 46 5.64 -16.13 9.96
C PHE A 46 4.95 -17.49 9.87
N ASP A 47 4.37 -17.83 8.73
CA ASP A 47 3.70 -19.12 8.54
C ASP A 47 4.69 -20.26 8.74
N GLU A 48 5.90 -20.20 8.18
CA GLU A 48 6.95 -21.21 8.41
C GLU A 48 7.36 -21.33 9.89
N GLN A 49 7.43 -20.22 10.65
CA GLN A 49 7.82 -20.26 12.06
C GLN A 49 6.69 -20.71 13.00
N TYR A 50 5.44 -20.43 12.64
CA TYR A 50 4.30 -20.60 13.55
C TYR A 50 3.28 -21.65 13.05
N MET A 51 3.46 -22.27 11.87
CA MET A 51 2.56 -23.31 11.34
C MET A 51 2.31 -24.43 12.35
N HIS A 52 3.36 -24.83 13.07
CA HIS A 52 3.31 -25.92 14.04
C HIS A 52 2.57 -25.56 15.33
N VAL A 53 2.52 -24.27 15.69
CA VAL A 53 1.93 -23.78 16.94
C VAL A 53 0.40 -23.69 16.85
N THR A 54 -0.14 -23.41 15.66
CA THR A 54 -1.58 -23.27 15.44
C THR A 54 -2.29 -24.63 15.41
N VAL A 55 -1.65 -25.63 14.80
CA VAL A 55 -2.20 -27.00 14.70
C VAL A 55 -2.29 -27.68 16.08
N GLU A 56 -1.28 -27.51 16.93
CA GLU A 56 -1.28 -28.07 18.30
C GLU A 56 -2.37 -27.42 19.20
N LYS A 57 -2.68 -26.14 19.00
CA LYS A 57 -3.73 -25.45 19.77
C LYS A 57 -5.14 -25.92 19.42
N GLU A 58 -5.41 -26.25 18.15
CA GLU A 58 -6.71 -26.77 17.72
C GLU A 58 -6.91 -28.22 18.16
N GLU A 59 -5.87 -29.06 18.10
CA GLU A 59 -5.95 -30.44 18.62
C GLU A 59 -6.19 -30.48 20.15
N HIS A 60 -5.54 -29.60 20.91
CA HIS A 60 -5.76 -29.54 22.36
C HIS A 60 -7.10 -28.91 22.77
N ALA A 61 -7.68 -28.03 21.95
CA ALA A 61 -9.01 -27.46 22.17
C ALA A 61 -10.15 -28.41 21.79
N SER A 62 -9.95 -29.26 20.77
CA SER A 62 -10.94 -30.27 20.36
C SER A 62 -10.98 -31.50 21.28
N LYS A 63 -9.97 -31.70 22.14
CA LYS A 63 -9.84 -32.88 23.02
C LYS A 63 -10.28 -32.62 24.47
N LYS A 64 -10.86 -31.44 24.77
CA LYS A 64 -11.33 -31.02 26.09
C LYS A 64 -12.83 -30.81 26.06
#